data_AF-A0A1U7YFZ1-F1
#
_entry.id   AF-A0A1U7YFZ1-F1
#
_cell.length_a   1.000
_cell.length_b   1.000
_cell.length_c   1.000
_cell.angle_alpha   90.00
_cell.angle_beta   90.00
_cell.angle_gamma   90.00
#
_symmetry.space_group_name_H-M   'P 1'
#
loop_
_entity.id
_entity.type
_entity.pdbx_description
1 polymer ?
#
loop_
_entity_poly.entity_id
_entity_poly.type
_entity_poly.pdbx_seq_one_letter_code
_entity_poly.pdbx_strand_id
1 'polypeptide(L)'
;MENPKQEENLVSLYTSSSENLHLTEEMNQITQNNETHIVLERSVEEVEKIIAYKFKNPNLLERAFTHSSFEENCASYERLEFMGDAALNLLIATEHFLNYPDLPPGKLTRLRATNVDTEKLARVAIKYNLHDYLRHNKPLLKGQVEEFRDAIMEYPLHSTGLVDAPKVLADIVESLIGAIYIDGNFSMNIIWQVVKNLLQPLITPEKLEIHPVTKIIELCQKNGLKVKFVDSWEETGEVEVHVDGKLVGKGKFNGKKLVAINRAAHNGYLQVVKNLSVKKTTHDYPCDENLVSLYTSSSEMNQITLNDETHIVPERSVEEVEKIIAYKFKNPNLLQQAFTHSSFEENCASYERLEYVGDAVLNLLIATAHYLDYPDLPPGKLTRLRAANVDTEKLARVAIKYNLHDYLRHKKPLLKGQVEGFRNAIMEYPLHSTGGKKFLAASNYSRKTRDSSRYEN
;
A
#
# COMPACT_ATOMS: atom_id res chain seq x y z
N MET A 1 -56.66 74.57 -38.97
CA MET A 1 -56.75 73.11 -38.75
C MET A 1 -55.50 72.52 -39.38
N GLU A 2 -54.59 71.86 -38.65
CA GLU A 2 -54.65 71.35 -37.27
C GLU A 2 -53.32 71.52 -36.51
N ASN A 3 -53.37 71.31 -35.20
CA ASN A 3 -52.27 71.42 -34.25
C ASN A 3 -52.06 70.02 -33.62
N PRO A 4 -50.83 69.56 -33.33
CA PRO A 4 -50.57 68.17 -32.90
C PRO A 4 -50.69 68.00 -31.38
N LYS A 5 -50.82 66.74 -30.90
CA LYS A 5 -50.27 66.27 -29.60
C LYS A 5 -50.52 64.77 -29.29
N GLN A 6 -49.61 64.23 -28.46
CA GLN A 6 -49.65 62.96 -27.69
C GLN A 6 -49.30 61.65 -28.40
N GLU A 7 -48.01 61.44 -28.65
CA GLU A 7 -47.36 60.18 -28.26
C GLU A 7 -46.99 60.26 -26.77
N GLU A 8 -47.37 59.27 -25.95
CA GLU A 8 -46.79 59.07 -24.62
C GLU A 8 -47.01 57.61 -24.15
N ASN A 9 -46.01 57.05 -23.45
CA ASN A 9 -45.99 55.72 -22.81
C ASN A 9 -46.21 54.46 -23.66
N LEU A 10 -45.10 53.79 -24.01
CA LEU A 10 -45.02 52.30 -24.04
C LEU A 10 -43.60 51.70 -24.03
N VAL A 11 -42.53 52.52 -24.07
CA VAL A 11 -41.13 52.02 -24.21
C VAL A 11 -40.37 51.84 -22.88
N SER A 12 -40.88 52.34 -21.74
CA SER A 12 -40.16 52.33 -20.45
C SER A 12 -40.26 51.03 -19.62
N LEU A 13 -40.96 50.00 -20.11
CA LEU A 13 -41.28 48.77 -19.35
C LEU A 13 -40.50 47.50 -19.78
N TYR A 14 -39.62 47.59 -20.78
CA TYR A 14 -38.87 46.44 -21.31
C TYR A 14 -37.33 46.54 -21.16
N THR A 15 -36.79 47.66 -20.71
CA THR A 15 -35.34 47.80 -20.42
C THR A 15 -35.00 47.44 -18.98
N SER A 16 -35.85 47.80 -18.02
CA SER A 16 -35.63 47.54 -16.59
C SER A 16 -35.71 46.06 -16.21
N SER A 17 -36.39 45.22 -16.99
CA SER A 17 -36.52 43.78 -16.71
C SER A 17 -35.24 43.00 -17.01
N SER A 18 -34.50 43.36 -18.07
CA SER A 18 -33.23 42.70 -18.42
C SER A 18 -32.07 43.10 -17.51
N GLU A 19 -31.98 44.38 -17.13
CA GLU A 19 -30.96 44.86 -16.19
C GLU A 19 -31.19 44.28 -14.77
N ASN A 20 -32.44 44.20 -14.30
CA ASN A 20 -32.75 43.54 -13.02
C ASN A 20 -32.53 42.02 -13.07
N LEU A 21 -32.71 41.36 -14.21
CA LEU A 21 -32.34 39.93 -14.34
C LEU A 21 -30.83 39.75 -14.19
N HIS A 22 -30.03 40.58 -14.85
CA HIS A 22 -28.57 40.47 -14.80
C HIS A 22 -28.03 40.81 -13.41
N LEU A 23 -28.55 41.87 -12.78
CA LEU A 23 -28.20 42.23 -11.39
C LEU A 23 -28.62 41.14 -10.38
N THR A 24 -29.76 40.47 -10.59
CA THR A 24 -30.17 39.36 -9.70
C THR A 24 -29.36 38.08 -9.96
N GLU A 25 -28.91 37.81 -11.18
CA GLU A 25 -27.93 36.75 -11.48
C GLU A 25 -26.57 37.03 -10.83
N GLU A 26 -26.03 38.25 -10.95
CA GLU A 26 -24.78 38.65 -10.29
C GLU A 26 -24.91 38.61 -8.76
N MET A 27 -25.98 39.13 -8.18
CA MET A 27 -26.22 39.08 -6.73
C MET A 27 -26.42 37.64 -6.22
N ASN A 28 -27.08 36.77 -6.99
CA ASN A 28 -27.20 35.35 -6.65
C ASN A 28 -25.85 34.63 -6.74
N GLN A 29 -25.03 34.91 -7.76
CA GLN A 29 -23.66 34.38 -7.86
C GLN A 29 -22.78 34.87 -6.70
N ILE A 30 -22.84 36.16 -6.34
CA ILE A 30 -22.10 36.72 -5.19
C ILE A 30 -22.57 36.08 -3.88
N THR A 31 -23.89 35.86 -3.72
CA THR A 31 -24.44 35.23 -2.51
C THR A 31 -24.05 33.75 -2.44
N GLN A 32 -24.15 33.00 -3.53
CA GLN A 32 -23.68 31.61 -3.61
C GLN A 32 -22.17 31.50 -3.38
N ASN A 33 -21.36 32.40 -3.95
CA ASN A 33 -19.91 32.44 -3.73
C ASN A 33 -19.56 32.73 -2.26
N ASN A 34 -20.30 33.63 -1.60
CA ASN A 34 -20.11 33.90 -0.17
C ASN A 34 -20.59 32.71 0.70
N GLU A 35 -21.74 32.10 0.42
CA GLU A 35 -22.23 30.93 1.17
C GLU A 35 -21.31 29.72 1.02
N THR A 36 -20.86 29.43 -0.21
CA THR A 36 -19.87 28.37 -0.48
C THR A 36 -18.55 28.65 0.22
N HIS A 37 -18.02 29.88 0.18
CA HIS A 37 -16.80 30.25 0.92
C HIS A 37 -16.95 30.04 2.43
N ILE A 38 -18.07 30.45 3.02
CA ILE A 38 -18.34 30.27 4.46
C ILE A 38 -18.47 28.78 4.83
N VAL A 39 -19.07 27.95 3.98
CA VAL A 39 -19.13 26.49 4.18
C VAL A 39 -17.73 25.86 4.05
N LEU A 40 -16.92 26.35 3.12
CA LEU A 40 -15.53 25.93 2.91
C LEU A 40 -14.62 26.26 4.11
N GLU A 41 -14.70 27.47 4.65
CA GLU A 41 -13.94 27.89 5.84
C GLU A 41 -14.32 27.05 7.07
N ARG A 42 -15.63 26.80 7.27
CA ARG A 42 -16.11 25.99 8.41
C ARG A 42 -15.67 24.53 8.33
N SER A 43 -15.70 23.94 7.14
CA SER A 43 -15.21 22.56 6.90
C SER A 43 -13.69 22.43 7.08
N VAL A 44 -12.91 23.41 6.61
CA VAL A 44 -11.45 23.48 6.84
C VAL A 44 -11.15 23.47 8.35
N GLU A 45 -11.77 24.36 9.12
CA GLU A 45 -11.50 24.44 10.56
C GLU A 45 -11.88 23.17 11.33
N GLU A 46 -12.95 22.49 10.95
CA GLU A 46 -13.38 21.26 11.60
C GLU A 46 -12.40 20.11 11.35
N VAL A 47 -11.92 19.95 10.11
CA VAL A 47 -10.92 18.93 9.81
C VAL A 47 -9.58 19.24 10.50
N GLU A 48 -9.15 20.51 10.55
CA GLU A 48 -7.96 20.92 11.31
C GLU A 48 -8.05 20.58 12.81
N LYS A 49 -9.24 20.74 13.41
CA LYS A 49 -9.51 20.32 14.81
C LYS A 49 -9.44 18.80 14.96
N ILE A 50 -9.99 18.03 14.00
CA ILE A 50 -9.95 16.56 13.99
C ILE A 50 -8.52 16.02 13.97
N ILE A 51 -7.64 16.61 13.15
CA ILE A 51 -6.24 16.16 13.01
C ILE A 51 -5.27 16.84 13.98
N ALA A 52 -5.71 17.86 14.72
CA ALA A 52 -4.88 18.71 15.57
C ALA A 52 -3.67 19.36 14.84
N TYR A 53 -3.90 19.80 13.59
CA TYR A 53 -2.90 20.45 12.74
C TYR A 53 -3.54 21.63 12.00
N LYS A 54 -2.93 22.81 12.10
CA LYS A 54 -3.33 24.03 11.36
C LYS A 54 -2.51 24.12 10.07
N PHE A 55 -3.18 24.16 8.93
CA PHE A 55 -2.53 24.34 7.64
C PHE A 55 -2.03 25.78 7.47
N LYS A 56 -0.83 25.92 6.88
CA LYS A 56 -0.33 27.23 6.42
C LYS A 56 -1.01 27.63 5.11
N ASN A 57 -1.32 26.64 4.26
CA ASN A 57 -2.05 26.80 3.02
C ASN A 57 -3.36 25.98 3.06
N PRO A 58 -4.50 26.58 3.41
CA PRO A 58 -5.78 25.85 3.51
C PRO A 58 -6.22 25.23 2.17
N ASN A 59 -5.77 25.78 1.03
CA ASN A 59 -6.08 25.23 -0.30
C ASN A 59 -5.49 23.81 -0.50
N LEU A 60 -4.47 23.41 0.28
CA LEU A 60 -3.98 22.02 0.26
C LEU A 60 -4.99 21.07 0.90
N LEU A 61 -5.62 21.46 2.00
CA LEU A 61 -6.67 20.69 2.67
C LEU A 61 -7.94 20.66 1.82
N GLU A 62 -8.33 21.81 1.28
CA GLU A 62 -9.48 21.98 0.39
C GLU A 62 -9.39 21.05 -0.84
N ARG A 63 -8.23 21.03 -1.50
CA ARG A 63 -7.92 20.08 -2.59
C ARG A 63 -7.85 18.64 -2.12
N ALA A 64 -7.38 18.39 -0.90
CA ALA A 64 -7.27 17.04 -0.39
C ALA A 64 -8.62 16.31 -0.29
N PHE A 65 -9.70 17.09 -0.13
CA PHE A 65 -11.09 16.65 -0.08
C PHE A 65 -11.87 16.92 -1.39
N THR A 66 -11.20 16.99 -2.55
CA THR A 66 -11.86 17.22 -3.85
C THR A 66 -11.74 16.01 -4.77
N HIS A 67 -12.84 15.30 -4.99
CA HIS A 67 -12.88 14.22 -6.00
C HIS A 67 -12.96 14.81 -7.41
N SER A 68 -12.30 14.16 -8.39
CA SER A 68 -12.24 14.57 -9.81
C SER A 68 -13.59 14.60 -10.56
N SER A 69 -14.70 14.35 -9.87
CA SER A 69 -16.06 14.46 -10.40
C SER A 69 -16.86 15.61 -9.77
N PHE A 70 -16.23 16.46 -8.95
CA PHE A 70 -16.89 17.63 -8.37
C PHE A 70 -17.12 18.71 -9.44
N GLU A 71 -16.08 19.09 -10.17
CA GLU A 71 -16.13 20.08 -11.25
C GLU A 71 -15.19 19.67 -12.39
N GLU A 72 -15.47 20.13 -13.60
CA GLU A 72 -14.60 19.84 -14.76
C GLU A 72 -13.25 20.55 -14.60
N ASN A 73 -12.15 19.81 -14.83
CA ASN A 73 -10.77 20.30 -14.69
C ASN A 73 -10.38 20.83 -13.29
N CYS A 74 -11.14 20.50 -12.24
CA CYS A 74 -10.78 20.86 -10.86
C CYS A 74 -9.47 20.20 -10.38
N ALA A 75 -8.80 20.86 -9.44
CA ALA A 75 -7.55 20.38 -8.84
C ALA A 75 -7.80 19.25 -7.83
N SER A 76 -8.06 18.04 -8.33
CA SER A 76 -8.40 16.85 -7.53
C SER A 76 -7.35 16.45 -6.49
N TYR A 77 -7.79 15.60 -5.55
CA TYR A 77 -6.96 15.01 -4.51
C TYR A 77 -5.84 14.10 -5.05
N GLU A 78 -5.93 13.61 -6.29
CA GLU A 78 -5.16 12.44 -6.77
C GLU A 78 -3.63 12.68 -6.82
N ARG A 79 -3.17 13.92 -7.01
CA ARG A 79 -1.73 14.26 -6.89
C ARG A 79 -1.26 14.25 -5.43
N LEU A 80 -2.14 14.56 -4.48
CA LEU A 80 -1.87 14.50 -3.05
C LEU A 80 -1.95 13.05 -2.55
N GLU A 81 -2.90 12.23 -3.03
CA GLU A 81 -2.97 10.77 -2.84
C GLU A 81 -1.63 10.12 -3.20
N PHE A 82 -1.10 10.39 -4.40
CA PHE A 82 0.20 9.88 -4.86
C PHE A 82 1.37 10.20 -3.92
N MET A 83 1.36 11.39 -3.30
CA MET A 83 2.37 11.80 -2.31
C MET A 83 2.14 11.12 -0.95
N GLY A 84 0.87 11.06 -0.55
CA GLY A 84 0.40 10.49 0.70
C GLY A 84 0.69 9.01 0.84
N ASP A 85 0.39 8.21 -0.20
CA ASP A 85 0.76 6.79 -0.32
C ASP A 85 2.25 6.58 0.00
N ALA A 86 3.13 7.34 -0.65
CA ALA A 86 4.57 7.20 -0.47
C ALA A 86 5.03 7.62 0.94
N ALA A 87 4.49 8.72 1.48
CA ALA A 87 4.83 9.21 2.81
C ALA A 87 4.31 8.27 3.92
N LEU A 88 3.08 7.78 3.79
CA LEU A 88 2.44 6.80 4.67
C LEU A 88 3.23 5.48 4.69
N ASN A 89 3.61 4.96 3.52
CA ASN A 89 4.41 3.73 3.44
C ASN A 89 5.75 3.88 4.18
N LEU A 90 6.42 5.04 4.10
CA LEU A 90 7.65 5.26 4.86
C LEU A 90 7.40 5.39 6.36
N LEU A 91 6.33 6.09 6.79
CA LEU A 91 5.98 6.18 8.21
C LEU A 91 5.74 4.80 8.84
N ILE A 92 4.88 3.99 8.22
CA ILE A 92 4.53 2.66 8.72
C ILE A 92 5.72 1.69 8.59
N ALA A 93 6.52 1.78 7.52
CA ALA A 93 7.75 0.98 7.42
C ALA A 93 8.73 1.31 8.55
N THR A 94 8.93 2.60 8.85
CA THR A 94 9.85 3.05 9.91
C THR A 94 9.37 2.64 11.29
N GLU A 95 8.09 2.88 11.62
CA GLU A 95 7.50 2.49 12.92
C GLU A 95 7.61 0.97 13.14
N HIS A 96 7.27 0.16 12.13
CA HIS A 96 7.40 -1.30 12.23
C HIS A 96 8.86 -1.77 12.33
N PHE A 97 9.78 -1.16 11.58
CA PHE A 97 11.20 -1.53 11.61
C PHE A 97 11.83 -1.27 12.98
N LEU A 98 11.45 -0.18 13.64
CA LEU A 98 11.94 0.22 14.96
C LEU A 98 11.26 -0.55 16.10
N ASN A 99 9.93 -0.68 16.09
CA ASN A 99 9.19 -1.32 17.18
C ASN A 99 9.22 -2.85 17.15
N TYR A 100 9.53 -3.46 16.00
CA TYR A 100 9.58 -4.91 15.83
C TYR A 100 10.97 -5.37 15.31
N PRO A 101 12.03 -5.26 16.12
CA PRO A 101 13.40 -5.57 15.72
C PRO A 101 13.59 -7.04 15.29
N ASP A 102 12.91 -7.97 15.96
CA ASP A 102 13.04 -9.41 15.73
C ASP A 102 12.03 -9.97 14.70
N LEU A 103 11.19 -9.11 14.11
CA LEU A 103 10.15 -9.55 13.18
C LEU A 103 10.74 -9.81 11.78
N PRO A 104 10.56 -11.01 11.20
CA PRO A 104 11.11 -11.32 9.88
C PRO A 104 10.56 -10.41 8.76
N PRO A 105 11.37 -10.12 7.71
CA PRO A 105 10.97 -9.25 6.59
C PRO A 105 9.61 -9.57 5.99
N GLY A 106 9.30 -10.84 5.74
CA GLY A 106 8.00 -11.25 5.19
C GLY A 106 6.80 -10.92 6.10
N LYS A 107 6.98 -10.95 7.42
CA LYS A 107 5.95 -10.52 8.38
C LYS A 107 5.85 -8.99 8.45
N LEU A 108 6.99 -8.27 8.41
CA LEU A 108 7.03 -6.81 8.32
C LEU A 108 6.29 -6.30 7.07
N THR A 109 6.53 -6.90 5.90
CA THR A 109 5.84 -6.55 4.65
C THR A 109 4.33 -6.79 4.72
N ARG A 110 3.88 -7.94 5.28
CA ARG A 110 2.43 -8.19 5.47
C ARG A 110 1.81 -7.22 6.47
N LEU A 111 2.49 -6.94 7.58
CA LEU A 111 2.03 -5.99 8.59
C LEU A 111 1.93 -4.57 8.02
N ARG A 112 2.91 -4.14 7.19
CA ARG A 112 2.86 -2.87 6.44
C ARG A 112 1.63 -2.83 5.55
N ALA A 113 1.47 -3.81 4.67
CA ALA A 113 0.38 -3.86 3.71
C ALA A 113 -1.00 -3.76 4.41
N THR A 114 -1.21 -4.52 5.48
CA THR A 114 -2.46 -4.50 6.27
C THR A 114 -2.68 -3.21 7.06
N ASN A 115 -1.62 -2.44 7.37
CA ASN A 115 -1.74 -1.11 8.01
C ASN A 115 -1.88 0.06 7.02
N VAL A 116 -1.71 -0.16 5.71
CA VAL A 116 -1.83 0.87 4.66
C VAL A 116 -2.84 0.50 3.55
N ASP A 117 -3.59 -0.60 3.70
CA ASP A 117 -4.58 -0.98 2.68
C ASP A 117 -5.84 -0.12 2.69
N THR A 118 -6.59 -0.21 1.59
CA THR A 118 -7.82 0.55 1.36
C THR A 118 -8.84 0.38 2.47
N GLU A 119 -8.94 -0.79 3.10
CA GLU A 119 -9.91 -1.03 4.18
C GLU A 119 -9.47 -0.35 5.48
N LYS A 120 -8.19 -0.48 5.84
CA LYS A 120 -7.62 0.18 7.04
C LYS A 120 -7.76 1.69 6.96
N LEU A 121 -7.53 2.29 5.79
CA LEU A 121 -7.62 3.74 5.59
C LEU A 121 -9.07 4.20 5.46
N ALA A 122 -9.95 3.46 4.78
CA ALA A 122 -11.37 3.76 4.74
C ALA A 122 -12.01 3.77 6.15
N ARG A 123 -11.58 2.86 7.05
CA ARG A 123 -12.00 2.86 8.46
C ARG A 123 -11.60 4.13 9.20
N VAL A 124 -10.47 4.75 8.87
CA VAL A 124 -10.07 6.06 9.42
C VAL A 124 -11.04 7.14 8.93
N ALA A 125 -11.39 7.14 7.65
CA ALA A 125 -12.35 8.11 7.09
C ALA A 125 -13.77 7.96 7.67
N ILE A 126 -14.19 6.74 8.06
CA ILE A 126 -15.44 6.52 8.80
C ILE A 126 -15.31 6.99 10.24
N LYS A 127 -14.24 6.59 10.96
CA LYS A 127 -14.02 6.89 12.39
C LYS A 127 -14.08 8.38 12.71
N TYR A 128 -13.57 9.21 11.80
CA TYR A 128 -13.52 10.67 11.96
C TYR A 128 -14.52 11.42 11.07
N ASN A 129 -15.46 10.70 10.43
CA ASN A 129 -16.43 11.24 9.47
C ASN A 129 -15.82 12.13 8.36
N LEU A 130 -14.57 11.85 7.94
CA LEU A 130 -13.86 12.64 6.92
C LEU A 130 -14.57 12.65 5.56
N HIS A 131 -15.45 11.69 5.32
CA HIS A 131 -16.27 11.60 4.12
C HIS A 131 -17.33 12.71 4.00
N ASP A 132 -17.77 13.30 5.12
CA ASP A 132 -18.76 14.39 5.10
C ASP A 132 -18.17 15.70 4.54
N TYR A 133 -16.84 15.82 4.52
CA TYR A 133 -16.11 16.96 3.95
C TYR A 133 -15.70 16.77 2.48
N LEU A 134 -15.96 15.60 1.90
CA LEU A 134 -15.56 15.29 0.51
C LEU A 134 -16.49 15.98 -0.50
N ARG A 135 -15.91 16.84 -1.35
CA ARG A 135 -16.57 17.43 -2.50
C ARG A 135 -16.61 16.42 -3.66
N HIS A 136 -17.81 15.95 -4.04
CA HIS A 136 -18.00 15.00 -5.13
C HIS A 136 -19.41 15.03 -5.74
N ASN A 137 -19.53 14.73 -7.04
CA ASN A 137 -20.81 14.35 -7.68
C ASN A 137 -20.93 12.85 -7.98
N LYS A 138 -20.15 11.98 -7.31
CA LYS A 138 -20.28 10.52 -7.51
C LYS A 138 -21.67 10.03 -7.07
N PRO A 139 -22.47 9.39 -7.96
CA PRO A 139 -23.68 8.70 -7.53
C PRO A 139 -23.31 7.51 -6.64
N LEU A 140 -24.27 7.06 -5.82
CA LEU A 140 -24.18 5.90 -4.93
C LEU A 140 -23.16 5.96 -3.78
N LEU A 141 -22.21 6.91 -3.74
CA LEU A 141 -21.15 6.92 -2.71
C LEU A 141 -21.72 6.91 -1.29
N LYS A 142 -22.81 7.65 -1.01
CA LYS A 142 -23.49 7.63 0.29
C LYS A 142 -23.92 6.20 0.70
N GLY A 143 -24.57 5.47 -0.21
CA GLY A 143 -24.98 4.08 0.05
C GLY A 143 -23.80 3.12 0.21
N GLN A 144 -22.71 3.33 -0.52
CA GLN A 144 -21.46 2.57 -0.35
C GLN A 144 -20.79 2.85 1.00
N VAL A 145 -20.87 4.08 1.49
CA VAL A 145 -20.38 4.49 2.82
C VAL A 145 -21.24 3.86 3.93
N GLU A 146 -22.56 3.82 3.76
CA GLU A 146 -23.50 3.18 4.67
C GLU A 146 -23.29 1.65 4.72
N GLU A 147 -23.26 0.96 3.57
CA GLU A 147 -22.96 -0.49 3.49
C GLU A 147 -21.61 -0.83 4.13
N PHE A 148 -20.58 -0.01 3.90
CA PHE A 148 -19.26 -0.21 4.51
C PHE A 148 -19.31 0.01 6.03
N ARG A 149 -19.98 1.07 6.51
CA ARG A 149 -20.14 1.39 7.94
C ARG A 149 -20.83 0.25 8.70
N ASP A 150 -21.83 -0.39 8.10
CA ASP A 150 -22.51 -1.54 8.69
C ASP A 150 -21.63 -2.80 8.66
N ALA A 151 -21.02 -3.09 7.52
CA ALA A 151 -20.20 -4.30 7.34
C ALA A 151 -18.94 -4.33 8.24
N ILE A 152 -18.36 -3.17 8.59
CA ILE A 152 -17.20 -3.14 9.50
C ILE A 152 -17.54 -3.45 10.97
N MET A 153 -18.83 -3.50 11.37
CA MET A 153 -19.23 -3.87 12.73
C MET A 153 -18.94 -5.34 13.07
N GLU A 154 -19.06 -6.24 12.08
CA GLU A 154 -18.71 -7.66 12.22
C GLU A 154 -17.20 -7.88 12.35
N TYR A 155 -16.41 -6.95 11.79
CA TYR A 155 -14.94 -7.02 11.73
C TYR A 155 -14.33 -5.77 12.38
N PRO A 156 -14.31 -5.63 13.72
CA PRO A 156 -14.04 -4.35 14.38
C PRO A 156 -12.64 -3.75 14.11
N LEU A 157 -11.64 -4.58 13.79
CA LEU A 157 -10.29 -4.14 13.45
C LEU A 157 -10.03 -4.11 11.94
N HIS A 158 -10.24 -5.24 11.27
CA HIS A 158 -10.02 -5.44 9.84
C HIS A 158 -10.72 -6.71 9.37
N SER A 159 -11.26 -6.74 8.14
CA SER A 159 -11.95 -7.91 7.58
C SER A 159 -11.03 -8.84 6.79
N THR A 160 -9.80 -8.39 6.50
CA THR A 160 -8.84 -9.08 5.62
C THR A 160 -9.44 -9.38 4.22
N GLY A 161 -10.22 -8.42 3.70
CA GLY A 161 -10.81 -8.48 2.36
C GLY A 161 -12.17 -9.18 2.25
N LEU A 162 -12.90 -9.36 3.36
CA LEU A 162 -14.28 -9.88 3.39
C LEU A 162 -15.35 -8.79 3.20
N VAL A 163 -14.96 -7.53 3.40
CA VAL A 163 -15.76 -6.32 3.20
C VAL A 163 -15.19 -5.54 2.01
N ASP A 164 -16.06 -4.88 1.23
CA ASP A 164 -15.63 -3.99 0.16
C ASP A 164 -15.53 -2.53 0.64
N ALA A 165 -14.31 -2.01 0.73
CA ALA A 165 -14.07 -0.62 1.08
C ALA A 165 -14.23 0.31 -0.15
N PRO A 166 -15.02 1.39 -0.06
CA PRO A 166 -15.09 2.41 -1.11
C PRO A 166 -13.72 3.10 -1.26
N LYS A 167 -13.04 2.92 -2.41
CA LYS A 167 -11.63 3.34 -2.59
C LYS A 167 -11.40 4.81 -2.19
N VAL A 168 -12.32 5.70 -2.58
CA VAL A 168 -12.26 7.14 -2.29
C VAL A 168 -12.09 7.47 -0.80
N LEU A 169 -12.55 6.62 0.13
CA LEU A 169 -12.35 6.81 1.57
C LEU A 169 -10.89 6.60 2.00
N ALA A 170 -10.15 5.70 1.33
CA ALA A 170 -8.72 5.58 1.52
C ALA A 170 -8.00 6.77 0.86
N ASP A 171 -8.38 7.10 -0.37
CA ASP A 171 -7.72 8.14 -1.18
C ASP A 171 -7.74 9.51 -0.48
N ILE A 172 -8.83 9.89 0.17
CA ILE A 172 -8.90 11.16 0.92
C ILE A 172 -8.02 11.15 2.18
N VAL A 173 -7.81 9.98 2.80
CA VAL A 173 -6.89 9.85 3.94
C VAL A 173 -5.43 9.92 3.47
N GLU A 174 -5.08 9.24 2.39
CA GLU A 174 -3.75 9.36 1.77
C GLU A 174 -3.51 10.81 1.31
N SER A 175 -4.47 11.39 0.61
CA SER A 175 -4.43 12.79 0.17
C SER A 175 -4.23 13.79 1.31
N LEU A 176 -4.95 13.63 2.43
CA LEU A 176 -4.77 14.43 3.63
C LEU A 176 -3.35 14.29 4.21
N ILE A 177 -2.82 13.06 4.25
CA ILE A 177 -1.42 12.77 4.65
C ILE A 177 -0.44 13.49 3.71
N GLY A 178 -0.67 13.45 2.39
CA GLY A 178 0.13 14.14 1.38
C GLY A 178 0.06 15.67 1.49
N ALA A 179 -1.11 16.22 1.82
CA ALA A 179 -1.31 17.64 2.08
C ALA A 179 -0.52 18.11 3.31
N ILE A 180 -0.59 17.37 4.43
CA ILE A 180 0.20 17.64 5.64
C ILE A 180 1.70 17.54 5.35
N TYR A 181 2.12 16.55 4.55
CA TYR A 181 3.53 16.39 4.18
C TYR A 181 4.08 17.61 3.44
N ILE A 182 3.32 18.14 2.47
CA ILE A 182 3.72 19.30 1.67
C ILE A 182 3.65 20.59 2.49
N ASP A 183 2.57 20.81 3.25
CA ASP A 183 2.41 22.00 4.13
C ASP A 183 3.46 22.03 5.25
N GLY A 184 3.83 20.84 5.77
CA GLY A 184 4.94 20.59 6.68
C GLY A 184 6.34 20.72 6.04
N ASN A 185 6.45 21.19 4.79
CA ASN A 185 7.70 21.34 4.03
C ASN A 185 8.53 20.04 3.98
N PHE A 186 7.86 18.95 3.60
CA PHE A 186 8.44 17.61 3.41
C PHE A 186 9.05 16.99 4.70
N SER A 187 8.62 17.47 5.88
CA SER A 187 9.13 17.03 7.18
C SER A 187 8.45 15.75 7.69
N MET A 188 9.20 14.64 7.71
CA MET A 188 8.75 13.35 8.27
C MET A 188 8.41 13.43 9.77
N ASN A 189 8.96 14.40 10.52
CA ASN A 189 8.67 14.57 11.94
C ASN A 189 7.29 15.22 12.16
N ILE A 190 6.91 16.22 11.34
CA ILE A 190 5.62 16.92 11.46
C ILE A 190 4.48 15.97 11.09
N ILE A 191 4.59 15.31 9.94
CA ILE A 191 3.59 14.34 9.48
C ILE A 191 3.41 13.20 10.49
N TRP A 192 4.47 12.70 11.14
CA TRP A 192 4.35 11.64 12.14
C TRP A 192 3.56 12.06 13.39
N GLN A 193 3.75 13.29 13.88
CA GLN A 193 3.02 13.81 15.05
C GLN A 193 1.50 13.81 14.83
N VAL A 194 1.05 14.06 13.60
CA VAL A 194 -0.37 14.06 13.22
C VAL A 194 -0.85 12.63 12.90
N VAL A 195 -0.17 11.96 11.97
CA VAL A 195 -0.62 10.70 11.37
C VAL A 195 -0.59 9.54 12.36
N LYS A 196 0.34 9.53 13.33
CA LYS A 196 0.38 8.51 14.39
C LYS A 196 -0.94 8.36 15.12
N ASN A 197 -1.61 9.48 15.44
CA ASN A 197 -2.87 9.50 16.17
C ASN A 197 -4.06 9.19 15.25
N LEU A 198 -4.05 9.76 14.04
CA LEU A 198 -5.08 9.56 13.01
C LEU A 198 -5.28 8.07 12.67
N LEU A 199 -4.20 7.30 12.55
CA LEU A 199 -4.27 5.89 12.15
C LEU A 199 -4.64 4.90 13.27
N GLN A 200 -4.77 5.34 14.53
CA GLN A 200 -5.03 4.41 15.64
C GLN A 200 -6.45 3.80 15.60
N PRO A 201 -6.62 2.52 16.01
CA PRO A 201 -5.56 1.58 16.37
C PRO A 201 -4.83 1.05 15.13
N LEU A 202 -3.51 0.90 15.24
CA LEU A 202 -2.72 0.11 14.27
C LEU A 202 -2.90 -1.39 14.55
N ILE A 203 -2.79 -2.20 13.50
CA ILE A 203 -2.78 -3.65 13.56
C ILE A 203 -1.38 -4.09 13.99
N THR A 204 -1.29 -4.90 15.03
CA THR A 204 -0.02 -5.38 15.61
C THR A 204 0.29 -6.81 15.13
N PRO A 205 1.53 -7.31 15.26
CA PRO A 205 1.91 -8.66 14.83
C PRO A 205 1.03 -9.78 15.41
N GLU A 206 0.52 -9.59 16.63
CA GLU A 206 -0.33 -10.55 17.36
C GLU A 206 -1.77 -10.58 16.80
N LYS A 207 -2.22 -9.45 16.23
CA LYS A 207 -3.54 -9.30 15.61
C LYS A 207 -3.51 -9.45 14.09
N LEU A 208 -2.34 -9.73 13.50
CA LEU A 208 -2.16 -9.82 12.06
C LEU A 208 -2.73 -11.13 11.51
N GLU A 209 -3.96 -11.08 11.02
CA GLU A 209 -4.62 -12.24 10.41
C GLU A 209 -3.94 -12.71 9.11
N ILE A 210 -4.06 -14.01 8.83
CA ILE A 210 -3.69 -14.60 7.53
C ILE A 210 -4.89 -14.44 6.60
N HIS A 211 -4.64 -14.06 5.34
CA HIS A 211 -5.69 -13.87 4.33
C HIS A 211 -6.51 -15.15 4.12
N PRO A 212 -7.86 -15.09 3.97
CA PRO A 212 -8.72 -16.28 3.92
C PRO A 212 -8.32 -17.30 2.84
N VAL A 213 -7.90 -16.84 1.66
CA VAL A 213 -7.46 -17.70 0.55
C VAL A 213 -6.19 -18.46 0.94
N THR A 214 -5.23 -17.79 1.57
CA THR A 214 -4.01 -18.41 2.08
C THR A 214 -4.32 -19.41 3.21
N LYS A 215 -5.19 -19.05 4.17
CA LYS A 215 -5.60 -19.94 5.28
C LYS A 215 -6.12 -21.29 4.78
N ILE A 216 -7.03 -21.31 3.80
CA ILE A 216 -7.56 -22.58 3.27
C ILE A 216 -6.52 -23.35 2.45
N ILE A 217 -5.69 -22.68 1.65
CA ILE A 217 -4.65 -23.34 0.86
C ILE A 217 -3.62 -24.03 1.77
N GLU A 218 -3.09 -23.32 2.76
CA GLU A 218 -2.11 -23.86 3.72
C GLU A 218 -2.72 -25.02 4.54
N LEU A 219 -3.98 -24.87 5.00
CA LEU A 219 -4.69 -25.93 5.73
C LEU A 219 -4.87 -27.18 4.87
N CYS A 220 -5.28 -27.04 3.60
CA CYS A 220 -5.47 -28.17 2.70
C CYS A 220 -4.14 -28.86 2.39
N GLN A 221 -3.09 -28.09 2.04
CA GLN A 221 -1.75 -28.60 1.77
C GLN A 221 -1.19 -29.39 2.95
N LYS A 222 -1.31 -28.87 4.18
CA LYS A 222 -0.85 -29.54 5.41
C LYS A 222 -1.54 -30.88 5.68
N ASN A 223 -2.74 -31.09 5.14
CA ASN A 223 -3.54 -32.31 5.29
C ASN A 223 -3.60 -33.16 4.00
N GLY A 224 -2.80 -32.83 2.97
CA GLY A 224 -2.78 -33.57 1.70
C GLY A 224 -4.04 -33.41 0.82
N LEU A 225 -4.91 -32.43 1.13
CA LEU A 225 -6.19 -32.20 0.45
C LEU A 225 -6.02 -31.29 -0.77
N LYS A 226 -6.78 -31.53 -1.84
CA LYS A 226 -6.75 -30.71 -3.06
C LYS A 226 -7.87 -29.68 -3.05
N VAL A 227 -7.50 -28.39 -2.96
CA VAL A 227 -8.42 -27.25 -3.05
C VAL A 227 -8.57 -26.77 -4.50
N LYS A 228 -9.81 -26.47 -4.90
CA LYS A 228 -10.16 -25.85 -6.19
C LYS A 228 -11.19 -24.75 -5.97
N PHE A 229 -10.96 -23.59 -6.58
CA PHE A 229 -11.97 -22.54 -6.69
C PHE A 229 -12.78 -22.76 -7.98
N VAL A 230 -14.10 -22.63 -7.89
CA VAL A 230 -15.02 -22.62 -9.02
C VAL A 230 -15.65 -21.25 -9.08
N ASP A 231 -15.56 -20.62 -10.24
CA ASP A 231 -15.82 -19.21 -10.46
C ASP A 231 -17.02 -19.07 -11.39
N SER A 232 -18.11 -18.52 -10.89
CA SER A 232 -19.34 -18.21 -11.64
C SER A 232 -19.82 -16.80 -11.28
N TRP A 233 -18.83 -15.93 -11.03
CA TRP A 233 -19.06 -14.61 -10.47
C TRP A 233 -19.73 -13.66 -11.47
N GLU A 234 -19.41 -13.79 -12.77
CA GLU A 234 -19.99 -12.95 -13.82
C GLU A 234 -21.47 -13.28 -14.07
N GLU A 235 -21.88 -14.53 -13.87
CA GLU A 235 -23.27 -14.98 -14.06
C GLU A 235 -24.14 -14.83 -12.80
N THR A 236 -23.56 -15.01 -11.60
CA THR A 236 -24.33 -15.16 -10.35
C THR A 236 -23.85 -14.33 -9.17
N GLY A 237 -22.70 -13.67 -9.28
CA GLY A 237 -22.00 -13.02 -8.15
C GLY A 237 -21.38 -14.00 -7.16
N GLU A 238 -21.35 -15.31 -7.46
CA GLU A 238 -20.87 -16.37 -6.55
C GLU A 238 -19.52 -16.97 -6.97
N VAL A 239 -18.75 -17.33 -5.94
CA VAL A 239 -17.56 -18.18 -6.05
C VAL A 239 -17.71 -19.34 -5.06
N GLU A 240 -17.31 -20.53 -5.48
CA GLU A 240 -17.33 -21.73 -4.65
C GLU A 240 -15.91 -22.24 -4.38
N VAL A 241 -15.71 -22.87 -3.22
CA VAL A 241 -14.49 -23.60 -2.88
C VAL A 241 -14.83 -25.06 -2.69
N HIS A 242 -14.14 -25.90 -3.44
CA HIS A 242 -14.23 -27.35 -3.41
C HIS A 242 -12.94 -27.94 -2.87
N VAL A 243 -13.04 -28.93 -1.99
CA VAL A 243 -11.90 -29.68 -1.44
C VAL A 243 -12.15 -31.17 -1.69
N ASP A 244 -11.19 -31.82 -2.38
CA ASP A 244 -11.31 -33.19 -2.90
C ASP A 244 -12.62 -33.45 -3.67
N GLY A 245 -13.03 -32.47 -4.48
CA GLY A 245 -14.25 -32.52 -5.30
C GLY A 245 -15.56 -32.30 -4.54
N LYS A 246 -15.51 -31.99 -3.23
CA LYS A 246 -16.69 -31.66 -2.43
C LYS A 246 -16.76 -30.16 -2.17
N LEU A 247 -17.93 -29.55 -2.41
CA LEU A 247 -18.21 -28.17 -2.01
C LEU A 247 -18.03 -28.01 -0.49
N VAL A 248 -17.17 -27.08 -0.07
CA VAL A 248 -16.94 -26.73 1.34
C VAL A 248 -17.27 -25.28 1.68
N GLY A 249 -17.26 -24.37 0.70
CA GLY A 249 -17.54 -22.96 0.92
C GLY A 249 -18.18 -22.30 -0.29
N LYS A 250 -19.05 -21.32 -0.04
CA LYS A 250 -19.57 -20.37 -1.03
C LYS A 250 -19.36 -18.95 -0.54
N GLY A 251 -19.14 -18.03 -1.47
CA GLY A 251 -19.08 -16.59 -1.21
C GLY A 251 -19.81 -15.84 -2.29
N LYS A 252 -20.76 -15.00 -1.90
CA LYS A 252 -21.54 -14.14 -2.81
C LYS A 252 -21.22 -12.68 -2.55
N PHE A 253 -20.94 -11.93 -3.61
CA PHE A 253 -20.85 -10.47 -3.56
C PHE A 253 -20.95 -9.86 -4.95
N ASN A 254 -21.86 -8.90 -5.15
CA ASN A 254 -22.12 -8.30 -6.47
C ASN A 254 -21.12 -7.18 -6.85
N GLY A 255 -20.31 -6.68 -5.90
CA GLY A 255 -19.32 -5.62 -6.12
C GLY A 255 -17.98 -6.15 -6.66
N LYS A 256 -16.90 -6.15 -5.88
CA LYS A 256 -15.61 -6.73 -6.31
C LYS A 256 -15.61 -8.26 -6.20
N LYS A 257 -15.38 -8.95 -7.32
CA LYS A 257 -15.12 -10.41 -7.42
C LYS A 257 -14.19 -10.97 -6.33
N LEU A 258 -13.13 -10.24 -5.99
CA LEU A 258 -12.16 -10.64 -4.96
C LEU A 258 -12.82 -10.84 -3.58
N VAL A 259 -13.84 -10.05 -3.24
CA VAL A 259 -14.58 -10.19 -1.97
C VAL A 259 -15.41 -11.48 -1.97
N ALA A 260 -16.02 -11.86 -3.10
CA ALA A 260 -16.70 -13.15 -3.24
C ALA A 260 -15.72 -14.32 -3.07
N ILE A 261 -14.54 -14.26 -3.70
CA ILE A 261 -13.45 -15.25 -3.52
C ILE A 261 -13.05 -15.37 -2.04
N ASN A 262 -12.84 -14.23 -1.36
CA ASN A 262 -12.39 -14.20 0.04
C ASN A 262 -13.45 -14.77 0.99
N ARG A 263 -14.73 -14.44 0.78
CA ARG A 263 -15.86 -15.02 1.53
C ARG A 263 -15.98 -16.52 1.30
N ALA A 264 -15.83 -16.98 0.06
CA ALA A 264 -15.84 -18.40 -0.29
C ALA A 264 -14.71 -19.17 0.41
N ALA A 265 -13.50 -18.59 0.42
CA ALA A 265 -12.34 -19.15 1.11
C ALA A 265 -12.50 -19.17 2.64
N HIS A 266 -13.06 -18.10 3.23
CA HIS A 266 -13.34 -18.05 4.67
C HIS A 266 -14.35 -19.12 5.10
N ASN A 267 -15.49 -19.19 4.41
CA ASN A 267 -16.53 -20.20 4.68
C ASN A 267 -16.00 -21.61 4.45
N GLY A 268 -15.23 -21.83 3.38
CA GLY A 268 -14.56 -23.10 3.11
C GLY A 268 -13.57 -23.49 4.20
N TYR A 269 -12.77 -22.55 4.70
CA TYR A 269 -11.80 -22.78 5.79
C TYR A 269 -12.53 -23.27 7.05
N LEU A 270 -13.58 -22.57 7.49
CA LEU A 270 -14.37 -22.95 8.66
C LEU A 270 -14.95 -24.37 8.51
N GLN A 271 -15.49 -24.70 7.34
CA GLN A 271 -16.06 -26.02 7.07
C GLN A 271 -14.98 -27.13 7.04
N VAL A 272 -13.80 -26.87 6.46
CA VAL A 272 -12.69 -27.84 6.45
C VAL A 272 -12.16 -28.07 7.87
N VAL A 273 -11.98 -27.02 8.68
CA VAL A 273 -11.61 -27.16 10.10
C VAL A 273 -12.62 -28.01 10.84
N LYS A 274 -13.93 -27.73 10.69
CA LYS A 274 -15.01 -28.52 11.30
C LYS A 274 -14.96 -29.99 10.89
N ASN A 275 -14.77 -30.27 9.59
CA ASN A 275 -14.67 -31.64 9.06
C ASN A 275 -13.44 -32.39 9.63
N LEU A 276 -12.30 -31.71 9.81
CA LEU A 276 -11.08 -32.30 10.37
C LEU A 276 -11.20 -32.56 11.87
N SER A 277 -11.85 -31.68 12.63
CA SER A 277 -12.14 -31.89 14.05
C SER A 277 -13.06 -33.10 14.29
N VAL A 278 -14.13 -33.24 13.49
CA VAL A 278 -15.05 -34.39 13.61
C VAL A 278 -14.37 -35.72 13.27
N LYS A 279 -13.43 -35.75 12.32
CA LYS A 279 -12.63 -36.95 12.03
C LYS A 279 -11.72 -37.39 13.18
N LYS A 280 -11.33 -36.48 14.09
CA LYS A 280 -10.53 -36.81 15.26
C LYS A 280 -11.36 -37.36 16.43
N THR A 281 -12.66 -37.12 16.46
CA THR A 281 -13.56 -37.57 17.54
C THR A 281 -14.19 -38.95 17.32
N THR A 282 -13.88 -39.65 16.22
CA THR A 282 -14.43 -40.98 15.90
C THR A 282 -13.45 -42.13 16.17
N HIS A 283 -12.44 -41.92 17.02
CA HIS A 283 -11.56 -42.94 17.59
C HIS A 283 -11.29 -42.63 19.08
N ASP A 284 -12.08 -43.22 19.98
CA ASP A 284 -11.76 -43.55 21.37
C ASP A 284 -10.39 -44.27 21.46
N TYR A 285 -9.55 -44.21 22.50
CA TYR A 285 -9.37 -43.39 23.73
C TYR A 285 -7.92 -43.71 24.25
N PRO A 286 -7.35 -43.11 25.33
CA PRO A 286 -7.89 -42.18 26.32
C PRO A 286 -7.08 -40.85 26.47
N CYS A 287 -7.44 -40.08 27.48
CA CYS A 287 -6.87 -38.78 27.86
C CYS A 287 -5.36 -38.80 28.20
N ASP A 288 -4.73 -37.64 28.04
CA ASP A 288 -4.03 -37.05 29.18
C ASP A 288 -4.22 -35.51 29.18
N GLU A 289 -4.67 -34.97 30.31
CA GLU A 289 -4.66 -33.53 30.55
C GLU A 289 -3.31 -33.15 31.15
N ASN A 290 -2.54 -32.28 30.49
CA ASN A 290 -1.65 -31.40 31.25
C ASN A 290 -1.34 -30.09 30.53
N LEU A 291 -1.54 -29.00 31.26
CA LEU A 291 -1.18 -27.65 30.87
C LEU A 291 0.27 -27.35 31.31
N VAL A 292 0.95 -26.56 30.48
CA VAL A 292 1.92 -25.52 30.90
C VAL A 292 3.30 -25.96 31.43
N SER A 293 4.28 -25.09 31.10
CA SER A 293 5.68 -25.02 31.57
C SER A 293 6.67 -26.02 30.98
N LEU A 294 7.65 -25.50 30.23
CA LEU A 294 9.06 -25.43 30.65
C LEU A 294 9.94 -24.84 29.51
N TYR A 295 10.05 -23.51 29.48
CA TYR A 295 11.22 -22.85 28.88
C TYR A 295 12.22 -22.54 30.00
N THR A 296 13.08 -23.51 30.32
CA THR A 296 14.29 -23.29 31.13
C THR A 296 15.43 -24.18 30.64
N SER A 297 16.38 -23.54 29.95
CA SER A 297 17.82 -23.80 30.01
C SER A 297 18.31 -25.23 30.30
N SER A 298 18.89 -25.88 29.28
CA SER A 298 20.05 -26.77 29.46
C SER A 298 21.25 -26.21 28.70
N SER A 299 22.17 -25.63 29.47
CA SER A 299 23.50 -25.25 28.99
C SER A 299 24.39 -26.50 28.98
N GLU A 300 24.84 -26.94 27.80
CA GLU A 300 26.01 -27.82 27.71
C GLU A 300 27.08 -27.21 26.81
N MET A 301 28.26 -27.06 27.39
CA MET A 301 29.41 -26.36 26.86
C MET A 301 30.35 -27.38 26.22
N ASN A 302 30.22 -27.62 24.93
CA ASN A 302 31.20 -28.43 24.20
C ASN A 302 32.31 -27.55 23.63
N GLN A 303 33.47 -27.62 24.27
CA GLN A 303 34.73 -27.12 23.73
C GLN A 303 35.08 -27.92 22.48
N ILE A 304 35.08 -27.26 21.32
CA ILE A 304 35.81 -27.76 20.14
C ILE A 304 37.01 -26.84 19.97
N THR A 305 38.20 -27.43 20.09
CA THR A 305 39.49 -26.77 19.99
C THR A 305 39.70 -26.18 18.60
N LEU A 306 40.39 -25.05 18.57
CA LEU A 306 40.88 -24.40 17.35
C LEU A 306 41.67 -25.38 16.47
N ASN A 307 41.45 -25.30 15.16
CA ASN A 307 42.49 -25.47 14.15
C ASN A 307 42.18 -24.55 12.98
N ASP A 308 43.09 -23.63 12.69
CA ASP A 308 43.03 -22.70 11.57
C ASP A 308 43.15 -23.42 10.23
N GLU A 309 42.24 -23.16 9.28
CA GLU A 309 42.58 -23.05 7.85
C GLU A 309 41.75 -21.95 7.17
N THR A 310 42.33 -20.75 7.16
CA THR A 310 42.07 -19.59 6.30
C THR A 310 40.91 -19.67 5.28
N HIS A 311 39.69 -19.31 5.69
CA HIS A 311 38.69 -18.83 4.75
C HIS A 311 38.93 -17.36 4.43
N ILE A 312 39.70 -17.11 3.36
CA ILE A 312 39.96 -15.77 2.81
C ILE A 312 38.67 -15.19 2.25
N VAL A 313 37.95 -14.42 3.08
CA VAL A 313 36.93 -13.48 2.61
C VAL A 313 37.68 -12.32 1.94
N PRO A 314 37.34 -11.91 0.70
CA PRO A 314 37.99 -10.77 0.07
C PRO A 314 37.79 -9.51 0.92
N GLU A 315 38.90 -8.90 1.33
CA GLU A 315 38.98 -7.73 2.20
C GLU A 315 38.60 -6.44 1.45
N ARG A 316 37.39 -6.40 0.89
CA ARG A 316 36.82 -5.19 0.29
C ARG A 316 36.22 -4.34 1.38
N SER A 317 36.74 -3.12 1.48
CA SER A 317 36.59 -2.27 2.66
C SER A 317 35.26 -1.51 2.64
N VAL A 318 34.72 -1.24 3.83
CA VAL A 318 33.51 -0.42 4.01
C VAL A 318 33.76 0.98 3.43
N GLU A 319 34.99 1.47 3.61
CA GLU A 319 35.55 2.73 3.17
C GLU A 319 35.57 2.91 1.64
N GLU A 320 35.66 1.84 0.85
CA GLU A 320 35.54 1.92 -0.61
C GLU A 320 34.09 2.19 -1.03
N VAL A 321 33.12 1.53 -0.39
CA VAL A 321 31.70 1.79 -0.68
C VAL A 321 31.30 3.19 -0.23
N GLU A 322 31.77 3.66 0.94
CA GLU A 322 31.55 5.04 1.41
C GLU A 322 32.06 6.10 0.40
N LYS A 323 33.20 5.84 -0.26
CA LYS A 323 33.70 6.69 -1.35
C LYS A 323 32.80 6.65 -2.59
N ILE A 324 32.33 5.46 -2.99
CA ILE A 324 31.45 5.29 -4.16
C ILE A 324 30.13 6.05 -3.98
N ILE A 325 29.53 5.99 -2.79
CA ILE A 325 28.25 6.66 -2.48
C ILE A 325 28.41 8.10 -1.97
N ALA A 326 29.64 8.58 -1.80
CA ALA A 326 29.99 9.87 -1.20
C ALA A 326 29.32 10.15 0.17
N TYR A 327 29.17 9.11 0.99
CA TYR A 327 28.53 9.18 2.31
C TYR A 327 29.25 8.31 3.33
N LYS A 328 29.60 8.90 4.48
CA LYS A 328 30.19 8.20 5.61
C LYS A 328 29.13 7.80 6.62
N PHE A 329 29.01 6.51 6.90
CA PHE A 329 28.05 5.98 7.86
C PHE A 329 28.47 6.32 9.29
N LYS A 330 27.49 6.76 10.09
CA LYS A 330 27.66 6.90 11.55
C LYS A 330 27.82 5.54 12.24
N ASN A 331 27.27 4.48 11.65
CA ASN A 331 27.39 3.10 12.10
C ASN A 331 27.77 2.20 10.90
N PRO A 332 29.04 1.77 10.77
CA PRO A 332 29.49 0.98 9.62
C PRO A 332 28.81 -0.40 9.56
N ASN A 333 28.27 -0.92 10.67
CA ASN A 333 27.57 -2.20 10.69
C ASN A 333 26.29 -2.17 9.84
N LEU A 334 25.65 -0.99 9.65
CA LEU A 334 24.50 -0.85 8.74
C LEU A 334 24.91 -1.05 7.28
N LEU A 335 26.08 -0.52 6.89
CA LEU A 335 26.63 -0.71 5.55
C LEU A 335 27.05 -2.17 5.34
N GLN A 336 27.73 -2.76 6.33
CA GLN A 336 28.09 -4.17 6.32
C GLN A 336 26.85 -5.08 6.21
N GLN A 337 25.78 -4.80 6.95
CA GLN A 337 24.50 -5.52 6.86
C GLN A 337 23.86 -5.36 5.47
N ALA A 338 23.84 -4.15 4.91
CA ALA A 338 23.27 -3.88 3.58
C ALA A 338 23.96 -4.69 2.46
N PHE A 339 25.23 -5.07 2.64
CA PHE A 339 25.98 -5.95 1.74
C PHE A 339 26.02 -7.42 2.21
N THR A 340 25.06 -7.89 3.00
CA THR A 340 25.03 -9.29 3.49
C THR A 340 23.75 -10.02 3.07
N HIS A 341 23.87 -11.01 2.19
CA HIS A 341 22.77 -11.91 1.86
C HIS A 341 22.54 -12.91 3.01
N SER A 342 21.28 -13.24 3.28
CA SER A 342 20.81 -14.34 4.16
C SER A 342 21.38 -15.76 3.89
N SER A 343 22.28 -15.90 2.91
CA SER A 343 23.02 -17.14 2.62
C SER A 343 24.47 -17.09 3.10
N PHE A 344 24.94 -15.96 3.63
CA PHE A 344 26.33 -15.80 4.04
C PHE A 344 26.66 -16.66 5.25
N GLU A 345 25.90 -16.52 6.34
CA GLU A 345 26.04 -17.28 7.58
C GLU A 345 24.66 -17.55 8.19
N GLU A 346 24.53 -18.61 8.98
CA GLU A 346 23.30 -18.93 9.69
C GLU A 346 23.00 -17.83 10.73
N ASN A 347 21.75 -17.40 10.82
CA ASN A 347 21.29 -16.32 11.71
C ASN A 347 22.03 -14.97 11.55
N CYS A 348 22.72 -14.73 10.42
CA CYS A 348 23.38 -13.45 10.16
C CYS A 348 22.37 -12.30 9.96
N ALA A 349 22.79 -11.08 10.33
CA ALA A 349 22.04 -9.87 9.99
C ALA A 349 22.11 -9.64 8.46
N SER A 350 21.06 -10.06 7.75
CA SER A 350 20.92 -9.88 6.31
C SER A 350 20.46 -8.46 5.96
N TYR A 351 20.62 -8.09 4.68
CA TYR A 351 20.08 -6.85 4.13
C TYR A 351 18.55 -6.79 4.11
N GLU A 352 17.84 -7.91 4.28
CA GLU A 352 16.40 -8.02 3.94
C GLU A 352 15.50 -7.13 4.82
N ARG A 353 15.89 -6.84 6.08
CA ARG A 353 15.20 -5.84 6.91
C ARG A 353 15.52 -4.39 6.49
N LEU A 354 16.72 -4.13 5.98
CA LEU A 354 17.11 -2.83 5.42
C LEU A 354 16.47 -2.58 4.05
N GLU A 355 16.29 -3.62 3.23
CA GLU A 355 15.54 -3.59 1.98
C GLU A 355 14.08 -3.17 2.22
N TYR A 356 13.42 -3.75 3.23
CA TYR A 356 12.03 -3.41 3.59
C TYR A 356 11.80 -1.91 3.87
N VAL A 357 12.73 -1.24 4.57
CA VAL A 357 12.65 0.21 4.81
C VAL A 357 13.22 1.03 3.64
N GLY A 358 14.27 0.52 2.98
CA GLY A 358 14.91 1.15 1.81
C GLY A 358 13.98 1.27 0.61
N ASP A 359 13.12 0.29 0.38
CA ASP A 359 12.02 0.34 -0.59
C ASP A 359 11.10 1.54 -0.33
N ALA A 360 10.67 1.73 0.91
CA ALA A 360 9.80 2.86 1.28
C ALA A 360 10.52 4.22 1.17
N VAL A 361 11.80 4.29 1.56
CA VAL A 361 12.63 5.50 1.39
C VAL A 361 12.77 5.86 -0.09
N LEU A 362 13.11 4.89 -0.94
CA LEU A 362 13.27 5.11 -2.38
C LEU A 362 11.97 5.55 -3.04
N ASN A 363 10.85 4.90 -2.69
CA ASN A 363 9.53 5.28 -3.20
C ASN A 363 9.15 6.72 -2.84
N LEU A 364 9.41 7.18 -1.61
CA LEU A 364 9.15 8.57 -1.21
C LEU A 364 10.08 9.58 -1.90
N LEU A 365 11.38 9.29 -2.00
CA LEU A 365 12.33 10.18 -2.67
C LEU A 365 11.96 10.38 -4.14
N ILE A 366 11.65 9.30 -4.85
CA ILE A 366 11.25 9.36 -6.26
C ILE A 366 9.86 9.99 -6.43
N ALA A 367 8.90 9.74 -5.53
CA ALA A 367 7.61 10.42 -5.56
C ALA A 367 7.76 11.93 -5.35
N THR A 368 8.58 12.35 -4.38
CA THR A 368 8.87 13.75 -4.06
C THR A 368 9.52 14.47 -5.24
N ALA A 369 10.58 13.89 -5.83
CA ALA A 369 11.22 14.42 -7.03
C ALA A 369 10.21 14.56 -8.19
N HIS A 370 9.50 13.49 -8.55
CA HIS A 370 8.53 13.56 -9.65
C HIS A 370 7.38 14.55 -9.41
N TYR A 371 6.93 14.73 -8.17
CA TYR A 371 5.86 15.67 -7.85
C TYR A 371 6.31 17.14 -8.01
N LEU A 372 7.57 17.44 -7.69
CA LEU A 372 8.17 18.77 -7.80
C LEU A 372 8.61 19.08 -9.25
N ASP A 373 9.30 18.13 -9.89
CA ASP A 373 9.85 18.29 -11.25
C ASP A 373 8.76 18.31 -12.34
N TYR A 374 7.60 17.69 -12.06
CA TYR A 374 6.49 17.56 -13.02
C TYR A 374 5.14 18.02 -12.42
N PRO A 375 4.96 19.34 -12.17
CA PRO A 375 3.77 19.88 -11.51
C PRO A 375 2.47 19.64 -12.30
N ASP A 376 2.53 19.65 -13.63
CA ASP A 376 1.37 19.49 -14.52
C ASP A 376 1.10 18.04 -14.92
N LEU A 377 1.89 17.08 -14.42
CA LEU A 377 1.80 15.69 -14.84
C LEU A 377 0.66 14.97 -14.09
N PRO A 378 -0.32 14.38 -14.80
CA PRO A 378 -1.42 13.65 -14.16
C PRO A 378 -0.95 12.51 -13.25
N PRO A 379 -1.70 12.20 -12.18
CA PRO A 379 -1.36 11.17 -11.18
C PRO A 379 -1.06 9.82 -11.81
N GLY A 380 -1.89 9.35 -12.75
CA GLY A 380 -1.66 8.09 -13.48
C GLY A 380 -0.37 8.06 -14.32
N LYS A 381 0.17 9.22 -14.72
CA LYS A 381 1.49 9.31 -15.38
C LYS A 381 2.63 9.38 -14.34
N LEU A 382 2.44 10.08 -13.21
CA LEU A 382 3.37 10.07 -12.07
C LEU A 382 3.60 8.64 -11.53
N THR A 383 2.54 7.87 -11.33
CA THR A 383 2.62 6.46 -10.89
C THR A 383 3.36 5.58 -11.90
N ARG A 384 3.11 5.76 -13.21
CA ARG A 384 3.86 5.04 -14.26
C ARG A 384 5.33 5.43 -14.29
N LEU A 385 5.66 6.71 -14.06
CA LEU A 385 7.03 7.20 -14.00
C LEU A 385 7.75 6.67 -12.74
N ARG A 386 7.08 6.63 -11.58
CA ARG A 386 7.57 5.99 -10.35
C ARG A 386 7.89 4.51 -10.60
N ALA A 387 6.93 3.74 -11.11
CA ALA A 387 7.11 2.32 -11.43
C ALA A 387 8.18 2.08 -12.50
N ALA A 388 8.36 3.00 -13.45
CA ALA A 388 9.42 2.91 -14.44
C ALA A 388 10.81 3.20 -13.84
N ASN A 389 10.94 4.02 -12.79
CA ASN A 389 12.22 4.42 -12.20
C ASN A 389 12.63 3.58 -10.98
N VAL A 390 11.64 3.05 -10.24
CA VAL A 390 11.82 2.08 -9.15
C VAL A 390 11.46 0.69 -9.69
N ASP A 391 12.35 0.15 -10.51
CA ASP A 391 12.23 -1.20 -11.08
C ASP A 391 13.48 -2.03 -10.79
N THR A 392 13.29 -3.33 -10.58
CA THR A 392 14.36 -4.28 -10.24
C THR A 392 15.49 -4.30 -11.26
N GLU A 393 15.19 -4.21 -12.57
CA GLU A 393 16.19 -4.21 -13.63
C GLU A 393 17.03 -2.93 -13.59
N LYS A 394 16.40 -1.76 -13.44
CA LYS A 394 17.09 -0.48 -13.33
C LYS A 394 17.98 -0.41 -12.09
N LEU A 395 17.48 -0.86 -10.94
CA LEU A 395 18.25 -0.87 -9.69
C LEU A 395 19.45 -1.83 -9.79
N ALA A 396 19.27 -3.00 -10.43
CA ALA A 396 20.38 -3.90 -10.72
C ALA A 396 21.40 -3.30 -11.70
N ARG A 397 20.98 -2.54 -12.73
CA ARG A 397 21.89 -1.78 -13.60
C ARG A 397 22.69 -0.72 -12.83
N VAL A 398 22.07 -0.02 -11.87
CA VAL A 398 22.77 0.93 -10.98
C VAL A 398 23.81 0.21 -10.12
N ALA A 399 23.45 -0.93 -9.51
CA ALA A 399 24.37 -1.74 -8.71
C ALA A 399 25.54 -2.33 -9.53
N ILE A 400 25.35 -2.55 -10.84
CA ILE A 400 26.44 -2.91 -11.77
C ILE A 400 27.29 -1.69 -12.15
N LYS A 401 26.67 -0.57 -12.55
CA LYS A 401 27.37 0.66 -12.96
C LYS A 401 28.38 1.16 -11.92
N TYR A 402 28.04 1.04 -10.64
CA TYR A 402 28.90 1.48 -9.52
C TYR A 402 29.64 0.33 -8.82
N ASN A 403 29.68 -0.87 -9.42
CA ASN A 403 30.36 -2.06 -8.87
C ASN A 403 29.94 -2.45 -7.43
N LEU A 404 28.71 -2.14 -7.02
CA LEU A 404 28.20 -2.42 -5.67
C LEU A 404 27.96 -3.91 -5.45
N HIS A 405 27.48 -4.64 -6.47
CA HIS A 405 27.32 -6.10 -6.47
C HIS A 405 28.60 -6.85 -6.04
N ASP A 406 29.74 -6.23 -6.30
CA ASP A 406 31.08 -6.76 -6.13
C ASP A 406 31.54 -6.74 -4.65
N TYR A 407 30.76 -6.10 -3.76
CA TYR A 407 30.92 -6.08 -2.30
C TYR A 407 29.92 -7.00 -1.56
N LEU A 408 28.99 -7.65 -2.27
CA LEU A 408 27.94 -8.47 -1.66
C LEU A 408 28.50 -9.77 -1.07
N ARG A 409 28.33 -9.96 0.25
CA ARG A 409 28.68 -11.18 0.99
C ARG A 409 27.57 -12.22 0.84
N HIS A 410 27.86 -13.38 0.25
CA HIS A 410 26.91 -14.48 0.06
C HIS A 410 27.63 -15.84 -0.07
N LYS A 411 26.95 -16.95 0.27
CA LYS A 411 27.36 -18.32 -0.16
C LYS A 411 26.43 -18.93 -1.22
N LYS A 412 25.43 -18.17 -1.69
CA LYS A 412 24.49 -18.60 -2.74
C LYS A 412 25.22 -19.07 -4.01
N PRO A 413 25.02 -20.32 -4.47
CA PRO A 413 25.61 -20.80 -5.71
C PRO A 413 25.06 -20.04 -6.91
N LEU A 414 25.81 -20.06 -8.02
CA LEU A 414 25.49 -19.43 -9.31
C LEU A 414 25.35 -17.89 -9.33
N LEU A 415 25.22 -17.19 -8.19
CA LEU A 415 24.97 -15.74 -8.18
C LEU A 415 26.04 -14.94 -8.95
N LYS A 416 27.32 -15.30 -8.84
CA LYS A 416 28.41 -14.70 -9.65
C LYS A 416 28.17 -14.85 -11.16
N GLY A 417 27.75 -16.04 -11.60
CA GLY A 417 27.40 -16.29 -13.01
C GLY A 417 26.13 -15.58 -13.46
N GLN A 418 25.14 -15.41 -12.58
CA GLN A 418 23.93 -14.61 -12.86
C GLN A 418 24.27 -13.13 -13.04
N VAL A 419 25.12 -12.57 -12.17
CA VAL A 419 25.59 -11.19 -12.24
C VAL A 419 26.41 -10.96 -13.51
N GLU A 420 27.33 -11.87 -13.85
CA GLU A 420 28.14 -11.76 -15.07
C GLU A 420 27.29 -11.93 -16.34
N GLY A 421 26.33 -12.86 -16.37
CA GLY A 421 25.37 -12.99 -17.47
C GLY A 421 24.52 -11.72 -17.67
N PHE A 422 24.09 -11.09 -16.57
CA PHE A 422 23.35 -9.82 -16.63
C PHE A 422 24.24 -8.65 -17.05
N ARG A 423 25.50 -8.58 -16.58
CA ARG A 423 26.51 -7.60 -17.01
C ARG A 423 26.74 -7.67 -18.53
N ASN A 424 26.94 -8.87 -19.08
CA ASN A 424 27.14 -9.06 -20.52
C ASN A 424 25.90 -8.63 -21.32
N ALA A 425 24.70 -8.99 -20.87
CA ALA A 425 23.47 -8.58 -21.54
C ALA A 425 23.18 -7.06 -21.44
N ILE A 426 23.66 -6.37 -20.39
CA ILE A 426 23.63 -4.89 -20.31
C ILE A 426 24.52 -4.26 -21.38
N MET A 427 25.70 -4.84 -21.64
CA MET A 427 26.65 -4.35 -22.64
C MET A 427 26.15 -4.61 -24.07
N GLU A 428 25.50 -5.75 -24.30
CA GLU A 428 24.86 -6.10 -25.59
C GLU A 428 23.59 -5.26 -25.85
N TYR A 429 22.81 -4.95 -24.81
CA TYR A 429 21.58 -4.15 -24.89
C TYR A 429 21.62 -2.93 -23.93
N PRO A 430 22.28 -1.82 -24.36
CA PRO A 430 22.18 -0.54 -23.69
C PRO A 430 20.73 -0.05 -23.62
N LEU A 431 20.42 0.74 -22.58
CA LEU A 431 19.07 1.27 -22.27
C LEU A 431 18.38 2.06 -23.41
N HIS A 432 19.12 2.47 -24.43
CA HIS A 432 18.58 3.15 -25.62
C HIS A 432 18.06 2.18 -26.70
N SER A 433 18.33 0.88 -26.58
CA SER A 433 17.74 -0.14 -27.47
C SER A 433 16.29 -0.42 -27.07
N THR A 434 15.37 -0.28 -28.03
CA THR A 434 13.93 -0.32 -27.81
C THR A 434 13.42 -1.71 -27.44
N GLY A 435 13.22 -1.94 -26.13
CA GLY A 435 12.20 -2.90 -25.66
C GLY A 435 12.59 -3.83 -24.51
N GLY A 436 12.27 -3.41 -23.28
CA GLY A 436 12.23 -4.29 -22.09
C GLY A 436 11.30 -5.52 -22.22
N LYS A 437 10.54 -5.65 -23.33
CA LYS A 437 9.74 -6.84 -23.65
C LYS A 437 10.58 -8.07 -24.04
N LYS A 438 11.81 -7.92 -24.55
CA LYS A 438 12.66 -9.09 -24.88
C LYS A 438 13.23 -9.79 -23.64
N PHE A 439 13.49 -9.04 -22.56
CA PHE A 439 14.14 -9.58 -21.35
C PHE A 439 13.21 -10.45 -20.48
N LEU A 440 11.88 -10.29 -20.59
CA LEU A 440 10.90 -11.15 -19.91
C LEU A 440 10.99 -12.63 -20.32
N ALA A 441 11.56 -12.94 -21.50
CA ALA A 441 11.84 -14.31 -21.89
C ALA A 441 12.97 -14.94 -21.04
N ALA A 442 13.97 -14.15 -20.64
CA ALA A 442 15.09 -14.60 -19.81
C ALA A 442 14.71 -14.71 -18.32
N SER A 443 13.90 -13.79 -17.78
CA SER A 443 13.41 -13.90 -16.39
C SER A 443 12.49 -15.10 -16.18
N ASN A 444 11.72 -15.50 -17.19
CA ASN A 444 10.94 -16.74 -17.17
C ASN A 444 11.79 -18.02 -17.13
N TYR A 445 13.06 -17.96 -17.56
CA TYR A 445 14.00 -19.07 -17.41
C TYR A 445 14.29 -19.37 -15.94
N SER A 446 14.39 -18.33 -15.08
CA SER A 446 14.59 -18.48 -13.63
C SER A 446 13.32 -18.85 -12.85
N ARG A 447 12.13 -18.79 -13.47
CA ARG A 447 10.89 -19.37 -12.89
C ARG A 447 10.74 -20.85 -13.25
N LYS A 448 11.00 -21.25 -14.50
CA LYS A 448 10.91 -22.66 -14.90
C LYS A 448 11.86 -23.58 -14.12
N THR A 449 13.05 -23.12 -13.74
CA THR A 449 13.99 -23.90 -12.90
C THR A 449 13.58 -24.02 -11.43
N ARG A 450 12.53 -23.34 -10.96
CA ARG A 450 11.95 -23.53 -9.61
C ARG A 450 10.83 -24.58 -9.57
N ASP A 451 10.12 -24.80 -10.68
CA ASP A 451 9.03 -25.78 -10.76
C ASP A 451 9.50 -27.16 -11.26
N SER A 452 10.62 -27.25 -11.98
CA SER A 452 11.15 -28.52 -12.50
C SER A 452 11.95 -29.36 -11.48
N SER A 453 12.33 -28.82 -10.32
CA SER A 453 13.08 -29.54 -9.28
C SER A 453 12.21 -30.02 -8.10
N ARG A 454 10.89 -30.20 -8.33
CA ARG A 454 9.92 -30.74 -7.36
C ARG A 454 9.09 -31.91 -7.89
N TYR A 455 9.41 -32.40 -9.09
CA TYR A 455 8.78 -33.56 -9.73
C TYR A 455 9.83 -34.45 -10.42
N GLU A 456 10.87 -34.85 -9.68
CA GLU A 456 11.76 -35.97 -10.08
C GLU A 456 12.53 -36.51 -8.86
N ASN A 457 11.77 -37.20 -7.99
CA ASN A 457 12.12 -38.32 -7.09
C ASN A 457 11.03 -38.46 -6.01
#